data_AF-A0A316G0B1-F1
#
_entry.id   AF-A0A316G0B1-F1
#
_cell.length_a   1.000
_cell.length_b   1.000
_cell.length_c   1.000
_cell.angle_alpha   90.00
_cell.angle_beta   90.00
_cell.angle_gamma   90.00
#
_symmetry.space_group_name_H-M   'P 1'
#
loop_
_entity.id
_entity.type
_entity.pdbx_description
1 polymer ?
#
loop_
_entity_poly.entity_id
_entity_poly.type
_entity_poly.pdbx_seq_one_letter_code
_entity_poly.pdbx_strand_id
1 'polypeptide(L)'
;MNNYEALIPISAFIATALVIIVFLYLSHKNKTQIQETIRLSLDKGDALTPELLESLGTSGSTRVKDLRRGVILAAIGVACILGGLIANDVDAFTGFSIIGMFPLLVGSGFLLVWKLNRYND
;
A
#
# COMPACT_ATOMS: atom_id res chain seq x y z
N MET A 1 -33.56 11.88 -13.49
CA MET A 1 -32.29 11.80 -12.74
C MET A 1 -31.54 13.09 -13.00
N ASN A 2 -31.32 13.88 -11.95
CA ASN A 2 -30.65 15.16 -12.09
C ASN A 2 -29.14 14.93 -12.19
N ASN A 3 -28.47 15.70 -13.06
CA ASN A 3 -27.07 15.52 -13.44
C ASN A 3 -26.08 15.58 -12.25
N TYR A 4 -26.50 16.10 -11.10
CA TYR A 4 -25.70 16.18 -9.89
C TYR A 4 -25.47 14.83 -9.20
N GLU A 5 -26.39 13.86 -9.33
CA GLU A 5 -26.26 12.55 -8.66
C GLU A 5 -25.12 11.72 -9.26
N ALA A 6 -24.85 11.89 -10.56
CA ALA A 6 -23.74 11.24 -11.25
C ALA A 6 -22.37 11.83 -10.91
N LEU A 7 -22.31 13.12 -10.53
CA LEU A 7 -21.06 13.79 -10.15
C LEU A 7 -20.51 13.30 -8.81
N ILE A 8 -21.37 12.87 -7.90
CA ILE A 8 -21.00 12.36 -6.57
C ILE A 8 -20.05 11.17 -6.66
N PRO A 9 -20.39 10.03 -7.32
CA PRO A 9 -19.49 8.89 -7.40
C PRO A 9 -18.23 9.21 -8.21
N ILE A 10 -18.34 9.99 -9.29
CA ILE A 10 -17.20 10.37 -10.14
C ILE A 10 -16.15 11.15 -9.33
N SER A 11 -16.59 12.11 -8.52
CA SER A 11 -15.69 12.90 -7.67
C SER A 11 -14.96 12.03 -6.64
N ALA A 12 -15.63 11.03 -6.07
CA ALA A 12 -15.03 10.09 -5.12
C ALA A 12 -13.96 9.20 -5.77
N PHE A 13 -14.19 8.71 -6.99
CA PHE A 13 -13.19 7.95 -7.74
C PHE A 13 -11.99 8.79 -8.13
N ILE A 14 -12.19 10.04 -8.56
CA ILE A 14 -11.09 10.97 -8.90
C ILE A 14 -10.23 11.27 -7.66
N ALA A 15 -10.87 11.55 -6.52
CA ALA A 15 -10.14 11.81 -5.27
C ALA A 15 -9.31 10.58 -4.85
N THR A 16 -9.88 9.38 -4.95
CA THR A 16 -9.17 8.12 -4.65
C THR A 16 -7.99 7.90 -5.59
N ALA A 17 -8.17 8.12 -6.90
CA ALA A 17 -7.11 7.99 -7.89
C ALA A 17 -5.97 8.98 -7.64
N LEU A 18 -6.28 10.23 -7.28
CA LEU A 18 -5.28 11.24 -6.93
C LEU A 18 -4.44 10.83 -5.73
N VAL A 19 -5.06 10.32 -4.66
CA VAL A 19 -4.33 9.85 -3.47
C VAL A 19 -3.36 8.73 -3.83
N ILE A 20 -3.79 7.78 -4.66
CA ILE A 20 -2.94 6.67 -5.12
C ILE A 20 -1.77 7.20 -5.96
N ILE A 21 -2.02 8.10 -6.91
CA ILE A 21 -0.99 8.68 -7.77
C ILE A 21 0.05 9.45 -6.95
N VAL A 22 -0.40 10.29 -6.00
CA VAL A 22 0.51 11.05 -5.12
C VAL A 22 1.35 10.10 -4.27
N PHE A 23 0.74 9.05 -3.70
CA PHE A 23 1.47 8.04 -2.92
C PHE A 23 2.54 7.33 -3.77
N LEU A 24 2.20 6.92 -4.99
CA LEU A 24 3.14 6.28 -5.92
C LEU A 24 4.28 7.23 -6.32
N TYR A 25 3.96 8.49 -6.60
CA TYR A 25 4.94 9.51 -6.94
C TYR A 25 5.93 9.77 -5.79
N LEU A 26 5.43 9.93 -4.56
CA LEU A 26 6.28 10.13 -3.38
C LEU A 26 7.16 8.91 -3.10
N SER A 27 6.59 7.70 -3.22
CA SER A 27 7.34 6.45 -3.06
C SER A 27 8.44 6.28 -4.11
N HIS A 28 8.19 6.68 -5.36
CA HIS A 28 9.20 6.66 -6.42
C HIS A 28 10.30 7.68 -6.16
N LYS A 29 9.95 8.93 -5.82
CA LYS A 29 10.89 10.02 -5.55
C LYS A 29 11.87 9.66 -4.43
N ASN A 30 11.40 9.04 -3.35
CA ASN A 30 12.25 8.63 -2.23
C ASN A 30 13.32 7.60 -2.64
N LYS A 31 12.99 6.67 -3.54
CA LYS A 31 13.96 5.67 -4.02
C LYS A 31 15.03 6.29 -4.92
N THR A 32 14.62 7.21 -5.79
CA THR A 32 15.53 7.89 -6.73
C THR A 32 16.53 8.78 -5.98
N GLN A 33 16.08 9.53 -4.98
CA GLN A 33 16.95 10.41 -4.19
C GLN A 33 18.04 9.67 -3.40
N ILE A 34 17.73 8.48 -2.88
CA ILE A 34 18.71 7.62 -2.20
C ILE A 34 19.79 7.17 -3.19
N GLN A 35 19.40 6.76 -4.40
CA GLN A 35 20.34 6.33 -5.43
C GLN A 35 21.21 7.48 -5.95
N GLU A 36 20.65 8.68 -6.09
CA GLU A 36 21.39 9.89 -6.46
C GLU A 36 22.43 10.27 -5.39
N THR A 37 22.07 10.16 -4.11
CA THR A 37 23.00 10.42 -3.00
C THR A 37 24.16 9.42 -3.01
N ILE A 38 23.88 8.14 -3.24
CA ILE A 38 24.92 7.08 -3.35
C ILE A 38 25.88 7.38 -4.50
N ARG A 39 25.35 7.78 -5.67
CA ARG A 39 26.17 8.14 -6.84
C ARG A 39 27.05 9.36 -6.56
N LEU A 40 26.48 10.40 -5.93
CA LEU A 40 27.22 11.59 -5.53
C LEU A 40 28.31 11.30 -4.50
N SER A 41 28.11 10.35 -3.58
CA SER A 41 29.15 9.91 -2.65
C SER A 41 30.23 9.04 -3.31
N LEU A 42 29.87 8.21 -4.30
CA LEU A 42 30.83 7.42 -5.09
C LEU A 42 31.73 8.31 -5.96
N ASP A 43 31.15 9.31 -6.63
CA ASP A 43 31.90 10.23 -7.50
C ASP A 43 32.87 11.15 -6.72
N LYS A 44 32.61 11.38 -5.42
CA LYS A 44 33.49 12.17 -4.55
C LYS A 44 34.70 11.40 -4.00
N GLY A 45 34.78 10.09 -4.26
CA GLY A 45 35.93 9.26 -3.84
C GLY A 45 36.01 9.00 -2.34
N ASP A 46 34.98 9.36 -1.57
CA ASP A 46 34.87 8.96 -0.17
C ASP A 46 34.69 7.44 -0.13
N ALA A 47 35.63 6.74 0.51
CA ALA A 47 35.50 5.33 0.78
C ALA A 47 34.19 5.12 1.55
N LEU A 48 33.19 4.53 0.89
CA LEU A 48 31.92 4.17 1.52
C LEU A 48 32.26 3.32 2.75
N THR A 49 32.17 3.92 3.94
CA THR A 49 32.42 3.20 5.18
C THR A 49 31.41 2.06 5.24
N PRO A 50 31.83 0.84 5.62
CA PRO A 50 30.96 -0.35 5.62
C PRO A 50 29.61 -0.13 6.32
N GLU A 51 29.59 0.72 7.36
CA GLU A 51 28.38 1.12 8.10
C GLU A 51 27.31 1.78 7.22
N LEU A 52 27.68 2.62 6.23
CA LEU A 52 26.70 3.26 5.35
C LEU A 52 26.12 2.26 4.35
N LEU A 53 26.93 1.32 3.87
CA LEU A 53 26.47 0.23 3.00
C LEU A 53 25.47 -0.68 3.73
N GLU A 54 25.75 -0.96 5.00
CA GLU A 54 24.89 -1.76 5.87
C GLU A 54 23.58 -1.01 6.16
N SER A 55 23.63 0.30 6.44
CA SER A 55 22.43 1.13 6.63
C SER A 55 21.55 1.23 5.38
N LEU A 56 22.14 1.21 4.18
CA LEU A 56 21.41 1.20 2.90
C LEU A 56 20.88 -0.20 2.54
N GLY A 57 21.58 -1.25 2.96
CA GLY A 57 21.14 -2.65 2.89
C GLY A 57 19.98 -2.96 3.84
N THR A 58 19.86 -2.23 4.95
CA THR A 58 18.72 -2.29 5.88
C THR A 58 17.46 -1.61 5.34
N SER A 59 17.17 -1.76 4.03
CA SER A 59 15.81 -1.53 3.53
C SER A 59 14.90 -2.43 4.36
N GLY A 60 14.15 -1.85 5.30
CA GLY A 60 13.65 -2.57 6.47
C GLY A 60 13.03 -3.93 6.13
N SER A 61 13.29 -4.91 7.01
CA SER A 61 12.89 -6.32 6.89
C SER A 61 11.67 -6.50 5.99
N THR A 62 11.87 -7.20 4.88
CA THR A 62 10.81 -7.46 3.88
C THR A 62 9.62 -8.13 4.58
N ARG A 63 9.89 -8.92 5.62
CA ARG A 63 8.89 -9.50 6.52
C ARG A 63 7.95 -8.49 7.15
N VAL A 64 8.50 -7.44 7.74
CA VAL A 64 7.71 -6.40 8.42
C VAL A 64 6.86 -5.63 7.42
N LYS A 65 7.37 -5.41 6.21
CA LYS A 65 6.65 -4.71 5.14
C LYS A 65 5.48 -5.55 4.61
N ASP A 66 5.68 -6.83 4.37
CA ASP A 66 4.62 -7.73 3.90
C ASP A 66 3.55 -7.93 4.97
N LEU A 67 3.95 -8.11 6.23
CA LEU A 67 3.01 -8.18 7.36
C LEU A 67 2.16 -6.92 7.45
N ARG A 68 2.78 -5.73 7.41
CA ARG A 68 2.06 -4.46 7.50
C ARG A 68 1.07 -4.31 6.34
N ARG A 69 1.49 -4.61 5.11
CA ARG A 69 0.62 -4.54 3.93
C ARG A 69 -0.54 -5.52 4.03
N GLY A 70 -0.27 -6.75 4.45
CA GLY A 70 -1.29 -7.78 4.62
C GLY A 70 -2.35 -7.39 5.66
N VAL A 71 -1.92 -6.93 6.84
CA VAL A 71 -2.83 -6.49 7.90
C VAL A 71 -3.68 -5.30 7.46
N ILE A 72 -3.08 -4.27 6.83
CA ILE A 72 -3.83 -3.07 6.40
C ILE A 72 -4.88 -3.44 5.35
N LEU A 73 -4.52 -4.23 4.34
CA LEU A 73 -5.45 -4.62 3.28
C LEU A 73 -6.57 -5.54 3.80
N ALA A 74 -6.24 -6.48 4.68
CA ALA A 74 -7.24 -7.32 5.33
C ALA A 74 -8.22 -6.49 6.17
N ALA A 75 -7.71 -5.52 6.94
CA ALA A 75 -8.53 -4.63 7.77
C ALA A 75 -9.47 -3.77 6.93
N ILE A 76 -9.01 -3.24 5.79
CA ILE A 76 -9.86 -2.46 4.87
C ILE A 76 -10.99 -3.34 4.32
N GLY A 77 -10.68 -4.57 3.88
CA GLY A 77 -11.69 -5.48 3.37
C GLY A 77 -12.75 -5.86 4.41
N VAL A 78 -12.31 -6.14 5.64
CA VAL A 78 -13.21 -6.40 6.77
C VAL A 78 -14.07 -5.17 7.08
N ALA A 79 -13.49 -3.97 7.09
CA ALA A 79 -14.22 -2.73 7.33
C ALA A 79 -15.31 -2.48 6.29
N CYS A 80 -15.04 -2.75 5.01
CA CYS A 80 -16.06 -2.66 3.96
C CYS A 80 -17.23 -3.63 4.21
N ILE A 81 -16.95 -4.90 4.49
CA ILE A 81 -18.00 -5.91 4.75
C ILE A 81 -18.83 -5.53 5.99
N LEU A 82 -18.18 -5.10 7.07
CA LEU A 82 -18.86 -4.62 8.28
C LEU A 82 -19.69 -3.36 8.00
N GLY A 83 -19.19 -2.43 7.17
CA GLY A 83 -19.94 -1.26 6.74
C GLY A 83 -21.23 -1.63 5.99
N GLY A 84 -21.15 -2.65 5.13
CA GLY A 84 -22.33 -3.22 4.46
C GLY A 84 -23.35 -3.82 5.43
N LEU A 85 -22.89 -4.50 6.48
CA LEU A 85 -23.78 -5.03 7.52
C LEU A 85 -24.48 -3.93 8.33
N ILE A 86 -23.75 -2.85 8.64
CA ILE A 86 -24.30 -1.70 9.39
C ILE A 86 -25.36 -0.96 8.56
N ALA A 87 -25.23 -0.94 7.23
CA ALA A 87 -26.20 -0.28 6.35
C ALA A 87 -27.60 -0.93 6.39
N ASN A 88 -27.72 -2.18 6.86
CA ASN A 88 -28.97 -2.92 6.99
C ASN A 88 -29.83 -2.94 5.70
N ASP A 89 -29.16 -2.93 4.56
CA ASP A 89 -29.72 -2.97 3.21
C ASP A 89 -28.98 -4.05 2.42
N VAL A 90 -29.72 -4.92 1.73
CA VAL A 90 -29.16 -6.09 1.03
C VAL A 90 -28.32 -5.67 -0.19
N ASP A 91 -28.74 -4.63 -0.90
CA ASP A 91 -28.01 -4.11 -2.06
C ASP A 91 -26.73 -3.40 -1.61
N ALA A 92 -26.81 -2.64 -0.52
CA ALA A 92 -25.64 -2.03 0.10
C ALA A 92 -24.66 -3.11 0.61
N PHE A 93 -25.15 -4.12 1.33
CA PHE A 93 -24.33 -5.23 1.81
C PHE A 93 -23.61 -5.94 0.66
N THR A 94 -24.31 -6.21 -0.43
CA THR A 94 -23.74 -6.86 -1.62
C THR A 94 -22.66 -5.98 -2.25
N GLY A 95 -22.93 -4.69 -2.46
CA GLY A 95 -21.97 -3.75 -3.04
C GLY A 95 -20.70 -3.58 -2.20
N PHE A 96 -20.85 -3.34 -0.90
CA PHE A 96 -19.73 -3.20 0.02
C PHE A 96 -18.94 -4.51 0.19
N SER A 97 -19.61 -5.66 0.17
CA SER A 97 -18.94 -6.96 0.25
C SER A 97 -18.11 -7.26 -0.98
N ILE A 98 -18.60 -6.96 -2.19
CA ILE A 98 -17.84 -7.14 -3.44
C ILE A 98 -16.58 -6.27 -3.42
N ILE A 99 -16.70 -5.01 -3.02
CA ILE A 99 -15.57 -4.07 -2.93
C ILE A 99 -14.59 -4.51 -1.84
N GLY A 100 -15.09 -4.97 -0.70
CA GLY A 100 -14.29 -5.42 0.44
C GLY A 100 -13.55 -6.74 0.21
N MET A 101 -14.11 -7.63 -0.62
CA MET A 101 -13.53 -8.95 -0.86
C MET A 101 -12.16 -8.87 -1.54
N PHE A 102 -11.97 -7.91 -2.45
CA PHE A 102 -10.70 -7.71 -3.13
C PHE A 102 -9.53 -7.39 -2.17
N PRO A 103 -9.56 -6.30 -1.37
CA PRO A 103 -8.49 -6.02 -0.42
C PRO A 103 -8.39 -7.10 0.67
N LEU A 104 -9.48 -7.76 1.05
CA LEU A 104 -9.43 -8.87 2.01
C LEU A 104 -8.59 -10.03 1.48
N LEU A 105 -8.83 -10.45 0.23
CA LEU A 105 -8.06 -11.52 -0.42
C LEU A 105 -6.61 -11.12 -0.65
N VAL A 106 -6.34 -9.91 -1.14
CA VAL A 106 -4.96 -9.43 -1.34
C VAL A 106 -4.22 -9.35 0.01
N GLY A 107 -4.87 -8.84 1.06
CA GLY A 107 -4.33 -8.79 2.41
C GLY A 107 -4.02 -10.18 2.96
N SER A 108 -4.92 -11.14 2.77
CA SER A 108 -4.70 -12.54 3.13
C SER A 108 -3.52 -13.15 2.38
N GLY A 109 -3.32 -12.80 1.11
CA GLY A 109 -2.19 -13.23 0.30
C GLY A 109 -0.85 -12.74 0.87
N PHE A 110 -0.76 -11.46 1.24
CA PHE A 110 0.44 -10.92 1.92
C PHE A 110 0.68 -11.60 3.27
N LEU A 111 -0.37 -11.90 4.04
CA LEU A 111 -0.25 -12.62 5.31
C LEU A 111 0.21 -14.08 5.10
N LEU A 112 -0.26 -14.73 4.03
CA LEU A 112 0.19 -16.08 3.64
C LEU A 112 1.65 -16.08 3.23
N VAL A 113 2.06 -15.15 2.37
CA VAL A 113 3.48 -14.97 2.00
C VAL A 113 4.31 -14.68 3.25
N TRP A 114 3.83 -13.82 4.14
CA TRP A 114 4.52 -13.54 5.40
C TRP A 114 4.69 -14.78 6.30
N LYS A 115 3.71 -15.67 6.33
CA LYS A 115 3.77 -16.90 7.13
C LYS A 115 4.66 -17.97 6.48
N LEU A 116 4.61 -18.09 5.15
CA LEU A 116 5.29 -19.15 4.39
C LEU A 116 6.73 -18.80 4.04
N ASN A 117 7.00 -17.52 3.79
CA ASN A 117 8.34 -17.08 3.41
C ASN A 117 9.26 -17.18 4.63
N ARG A 118 10.33 -17.95 4.48
CA ARG A 118 11.44 -17.94 5.43
C ARG A 118 12.31 -16.75 5.07
N TYR A 119 11.98 -15.61 5.66
CA TYR A 119 12.79 -14.41 5.54
C TYR A 119 14.18 -14.72 6.11
N ASN A 120 15.20 -14.64 5.26
CA ASN A 120 16.61 -14.70 5.67
C ASN A 120 17.11 -13.29 6.05
N ASP A 121 16.27 -12.56 6.81
CA ASP A 121 16.67 -11.29 7.41
C ASP A 121 17.57 -11.54 8.63
#